data_AF-A0A9W6U3C7-F1
#
_entry.id   AF-A0A9W6U3C7-F1
#
_cell.length_a   1.000
_cell.length_b   1.000
_cell.length_c   1.000
_cell.angle_alpha   90.00
_cell.angle_beta   90.00
_cell.angle_gamma   90.00
#
_symmetry.space_group_name_H-M   'P 1'
#
loop_
_entity.id
_entity.type
_entity.pdbx_description
1 polymer ?
#
loop_
_entity_poly.entity_id
_entity_poly.type
_entity_poly.pdbx_seq_one_letter_code
_entity_poly.pdbx_strand_id
1 'polypeptide(L)' 'MFKRFSVDEHVSTSSKVKSSQQRSIRAKVLEQYPALEPYAEMLMPKKAPMVVAKWCVSDICHAGATV' A
#
# COMPACT_ATOMS: atom_id res chain seq x y z
N MET A 1 -14.59 1.86 -5.57
CA MET A 1 -13.36 2.28 -4.86
C MET A 1 -12.69 3.48 -5.54
N PHE A 2 -12.49 3.53 -6.88
CA PHE A 2 -11.76 4.64 -7.54
C PHE A 2 -12.43 5.20 -8.81
N LYS A 3 -13.57 5.89 -8.69
CA LYS A 3 -14.24 6.52 -9.86
C LYS A 3 -13.65 7.91 -10.21
N ARG A 4 -13.12 8.63 -9.21
CA ARG A 4 -12.49 9.97 -9.32
C ARG A 4 -11.35 10.04 -8.31
N PHE A 5 -10.32 9.21 -8.48
CA PHE A 5 -9.16 9.20 -7.60
C PHE A 5 -7.99 9.90 -8.27
N SER A 6 -7.61 11.07 -7.73
CA SER A 6 -6.37 11.77 -8.03
C SER A 6 -5.34 11.51 -6.93
N VAL A 7 -4.11 11.19 -7.31
CA VAL A 7 -3.01 10.87 -6.37
C VAL A 7 -2.70 12.06 -5.46
N ASP A 8 -2.71 13.27 -6.02
CA ASP A 8 -2.30 14.49 -5.32
C ASP A 8 -3.31 14.92 -4.23
N GLU A 9 -4.59 14.61 -4.43
CA GLU A 9 -5.67 15.07 -3.54
C GLU A 9 -6.06 14.06 -2.47
N HIS A 10 -5.89 12.76 -2.73
CA HIS A 10 -6.42 11.71 -1.86
C HIS A 10 -5.36 10.90 -1.12
N VAL A 11 -4.08 11.03 -1.45
CA VAL A 11 -3.00 10.39 -0.71
C VAL A 11 -2.60 11.26 0.48
N SER A 12 -3.06 10.90 1.67
CA SER A 12 -2.79 11.67 2.89
C SER A 12 -1.40 11.42 3.45
N THR A 13 -0.87 10.19 3.35
CA THR A 13 0.45 9.87 3.90
C THR A 13 1.07 8.69 3.18
N SER A 14 2.36 8.78 2.84
CA SER A 14 3.15 7.65 2.38
C SER A 14 4.19 7.26 3.45
N SER A 15 4.25 6.00 3.83
CA SER A 15 5.22 5.50 4.81
C SER A 15 6.09 4.39 4.24
N LYS A 16 7.38 4.40 4.56
CA LYS A 16 8.31 3.32 4.20
C LYS A 16 8.04 2.11 5.09
N VAL A 17 7.81 0.97 4.46
CA VAL A 17 7.56 -0.31 5.14
C VAL A 17 8.90 -0.84 5.65
N LYS A 18 8.97 -1.24 6.93
CA LYS A 18 10.18 -1.90 7.46
C LYS A 18 10.26 -3.33 6.93
N SER A 19 11.47 -3.89 6.89
CA SER A 19 11.75 -5.21 6.33
C SER A 19 10.92 -6.36 6.94
N SER A 20 10.50 -6.26 8.20
CA SER A 20 9.62 -7.24 8.84
C SER A 20 8.19 -7.19 8.30
N GLN A 21 7.61 -5.99 8.16
CA GLN A 21 6.29 -5.83 7.54
C GLN A 21 6.30 -6.24 6.07
N GLN A 22 7.36 -5.92 5.33
CA GLN A 22 7.51 -6.29 3.92
C GLN A 22 7.47 -7.81 3.71
N ARG A 23 8.14 -8.58 4.59
CA ARG A 23 8.10 -10.05 4.56
C ARG A 23 6.70 -10.59 4.86
N SER A 24 6.01 -10.03 5.86
CA SER A 24 4.64 -10.45 6.21
C SER A 24 3.65 -10.18 5.08
N ILE A 25 3.74 -9.02 4.42
CA ILE A 25 2.88 -8.68 3.27
C ILE A 25 3.11 -9.67 2.12
N ARG A 26 4.36 -9.98 1.78
CA ARG A 26 4.67 -10.97 0.74
C ARG A 26 4.10 -12.35 1.06
N ALA A 27 4.27 -12.83 2.30
CA ALA A 27 3.74 -14.13 2.71
C ALA A 27 2.22 -14.20 2.51
N LYS A 28 1.48 -13.16 2.94
CA LYS A 28 0.02 -13.09 2.76
C LYS A 28 -0.41 -13.01 1.30
N VAL A 29 0.34 -12.31 0.45
CA VAL A 29 0.05 -12.23 -0.99
C VAL A 29 0.25 -13.59 -1.67
N LEU A 30 1.32 -14.31 -1.33
CA LEU A 30 1.60 -15.65 -1.87
C LEU A 30 0.59 -16.70 -1.38
N GLU A 31 0.14 -16.57 -0.13
CA GLU A 31 -0.92 -17.43 0.43
C GLU A 31 -2.25 -17.25 -0.32
N GLN A 32 -2.58 -16.01 -0.72
CA GLN A 32 -3.78 -15.70 -1.51
C GLN A 32 -3.63 -16.03 -3.00
N TYR A 33 -2.42 -15.88 -3.55
CA TYR A 33 -2.11 -16.06 -4.97
C TYR A 33 -0.89 -16.95 -5.16
N PRO A 34 -1.02 -18.28 -5.02
CA PRO A 34 0.11 -19.21 -5.12
C PRO A 34 0.76 -19.20 -6.51
N ALA A 35 -0.01 -18.96 -7.58
CA ALA A 35 0.52 -18.84 -8.94
C ALA A 35 1.45 -17.63 -9.15
N LEU A 36 1.50 -16.70 -8.20
CA LEU A 36 2.36 -15.51 -8.25
C LEU A 36 3.78 -15.78 -7.75
N GLU A 37 4.03 -16.92 -7.10
CA GLU A 37 5.33 -17.33 -6.56
C GLU A 37 6.51 -17.20 -7.57
N PRO A 38 6.41 -17.67 -8.83
CA PRO A 38 7.48 -17.52 -9.80
C PRO A 38 7.78 -16.06 -10.21
N TYR A 39 6.82 -15.15 -10.03
CA TYR A 39 6.95 -13.73 -10.40
C TYR A 39 7.14 -12.80 -9.21
N ALA A 40 7.07 -13.33 -7.98
CA ALA A 40 7.05 -12.53 -6.76
C ALA A 40 8.33 -11.69 -6.57
N GLU A 41 9.49 -12.22 -6.94
CA GLU A 41 10.74 -11.44 -6.86
C GLU A 41 10.91 -10.41 -7.98
N MET A 42 10.24 -10.61 -9.12
CA MET A 42 10.20 -9.61 -10.19
C MET A 42 9.33 -8.42 -9.79
N LEU A 43 8.15 -8.68 -9.23
CA LEU A 43 7.17 -7.66 -8.86
C LEU A 43 7.50 -6.98 -7.53
N MET A 44 7.99 -7.73 -6.56
CA MET A 44 8.27 -7.25 -5.21
C MET A 44 9.68 -7.68 -4.82
N PRO A 45 10.74 -6.98 -5.27
CA PRO A 45 12.13 -7.38 -5.03
C PRO A 45 12.52 -7.29 -3.55
N LYS A 46 13.16 -8.33 -3.00
CA LYS A 46 13.50 -8.41 -1.56
C LYS A 46 14.27 -7.21 -0.99
N LYS A 47 15.09 -6.54 -1.81
CA LYS A 47 15.94 -5.40 -1.42
C LYS A 47 15.35 -4.04 -1.78
N ALA A 48 14.25 -3.99 -2.53
CA ALA A 48 13.65 -2.72 -2.94
C ALA A 48 12.88 -2.08 -1.77
N PRO A 49 12.99 -0.75 -1.59
CA PRO A 49 12.19 -0.04 -0.60
C PRO A 49 10.70 -0.11 -0.99
N MET A 50 9.87 -0.62 -0.08
CA MET A 50 8.43 -0.69 -0.25
C MET A 50 7.78 0.49 0.48
N VAL A 51 6.88 1.19 -0.20
CA VAL A 51 6.14 2.33 0.36
C VAL A 51 4.66 1.98 0.36
N VAL A 52 4.00 2.19 1.50
CA VAL A 52 2.54 2.08 1.62
C VAL A 52 1.98 3.50 1.63
N ALA A 53 1.14 3.77 0.63
CA ALA A 53 0.35 4.99 0.56
C ALA A 53 -0.98 4.75 1.28
N LYS A 54 -1.24 5.56 2.30
CA LYS A 54 -2.54 5.68 2.94
C LYS A 54 -3.31 6.77 2.22
N TRP A 55 -4.37 6.37 1.52
CA TRP A 55 -5.38 7.27 1.01
C TRP A 55 -6.52 7.43 2.00
N CYS A 56 -7.13 8.60 2.01
CA CYS A 56 -8.41 8.82 2.66
C CYS A 56 -9.47 9.04 1.58
N VAL A 57 -10.61 8.38 1.72
CA VAL A 57 -11.79 8.74 0.93
C VAL A 57 -12.21 10.12 1.43
N SER A 58 -12.39 11.07 0.51
CA SER A 58 -12.60 12.50 0.80
C SER A 58 -13.66 12.78 1.88
N ASP A 59 -14.63 11.87 2.05
CA ASP A 59 -15.71 11.96 3.04
C ASP A 59 -15.24 11.82 4.51
N ILE A 60 -14.04 11.27 4.76
CA ILE A 60 -13.50 11.05 6.12
C ILE A 60 -12.46 12.13 6.50
N CYS A 61 -11.86 12.83 5.53
CA CYS A 61 -10.77 13.76 5.79
C CYS A 61 -11.20 15.15 6.31
N HIS A 62 -12.44 15.58 6.04
CA HIS A 62 -12.93 16.89 6.53
C HIS A 62 -13.36 16.88 8.00
N ALA A 63 -13.52 15.71 8.63
CA ALA A 63 -13.98 15.61 10.02
C ALA A 63 -12.85 15.74 11.08
N GLY A 64 -11.60 15.96 10.66
CA GLY A 64 -10.45 16.02 11.58
C GLY A 64 -9.68 17.35 11.60
N ALA A 65 -10.17 18.39 10.90
CA ALA A 65 -9.48 19.67 10.77
C ALA A 65 -10.33 20.83 11.30
N THR A 66 -10.91 20.71 12.49
CA THR A 66 -11.36 21.88 13.27
C THR A 66 -11.47 21.53 14.75
N VAL A 67 -10.57 22.15 15.53
CA VAL A 67 -10.52 22.31 17.01
C VAL A 67 -10.28 21.06 17.87
#